data_AF-A0A857DD83-F1
#
_entry.id   AF-A0A857DD83-F1
#
_cell.length_a   1.000
_cell.length_b   1.000
_cell.length_c   1.000
_cell.angle_alpha   90.00
_cell.angle_beta   90.00
_cell.angle_gamma   90.00
#
_symmetry.space_group_name_H-M   'P 1'
#
loop_
_entity.id
_entity.type
_entity.pdbx_description
1 polymer ?
#
loop_
_entity_poly.entity_id
_entity_poly.type
_entity_poly.pdbx_seq_one_letter_code
_entity_poly.pdbx_strand_id
1 'polypeptide(L)'
;MQTMNKEKLIEIVSSLMLEPTDEVIENILNNWTKLQNELKSLDKLDLANVKPLTHINEELKIDFLREDIEDTSYAISKQDILKNAKDADDDYIILTKVVK
;
A
#
# COMPACT_ATOMS: atom_id res chain seq x y z
N MET A 1 -4.86 22.31 -5.57
CA MET A 1 -4.01 21.80 -4.46
C MET A 1 -4.93 21.35 -3.35
N GLN A 2 -4.79 20.12 -2.84
CA GLN A 2 -5.67 19.66 -1.75
C GLN A 2 -5.09 20.13 -0.42
N THR A 3 -5.82 20.99 0.28
CA THR A 3 -5.52 21.30 1.68
C THR A 3 -5.81 20.04 2.50
N MET A 4 -4.80 19.59 3.27
CA MET A 4 -4.95 18.49 4.22
C MET A 4 -5.25 19.10 5.58
N ASN A 5 -6.37 18.70 6.19
CA ASN A 5 -6.68 19.01 7.59
C ASN A 5 -6.53 17.75 8.44
N LYS A 6 -6.59 17.94 9.76
CA LYS A 6 -6.39 16.87 10.74
C LYS A 6 -7.44 15.77 10.60
N GLU A 7 -8.70 16.15 10.37
CA GLU A 7 -9.81 15.19 10.24
C GLU A 7 -9.60 14.25 9.05
N LYS A 8 -9.28 14.81 7.87
CA LYS A 8 -9.03 14.01 6.67
C LYS A 8 -7.79 13.14 6.81
N LEU A 9 -6.76 13.61 7.52
CA LEU A 9 -5.59 12.79 7.81
C LEU A 9 -5.93 11.61 8.72
N ILE A 10 -6.76 11.82 9.74
CA ILE A 10 -7.24 10.74 10.61
C ILE A 10 -8.02 9.70 9.82
N GLU A 11 -8.88 10.11 8.88
CA GLU A 11 -9.60 9.17 8.00
C GLU A 11 -8.65 8.33 7.14
N ILE A 12 -7.64 8.96 6.53
CA ILE A 12 -6.64 8.27 5.70
C ILE A 12 -5.87 7.26 6.55
N VAL A 13 -5.38 7.69 7.71
CA VAL A 13 -4.61 6.84 8.62
C VAL A 13 -5.45 5.67 9.13
N SER A 14 -6.72 5.90 9.45
CA SER A 14 -7.66 4.83 9.84
C SER A 14 -7.87 3.82 8.71
N SER A 15 -7.96 4.28 7.46
CA SER A 15 -8.06 3.38 6.29
C SER A 15 -6.81 2.52 6.08
N LEU A 16 -5.66 2.96 6.61
CA LEU A 16 -4.40 2.21 6.60
C LEU A 16 -4.23 1.32 7.83
N MET A 17 -5.25 1.22 8.69
CA MET A 17 -5.22 0.47 9.96
C MET A 17 -4.10 0.93 10.91
N LEU A 18 -3.82 2.24 10.92
CA LEU A 18 -2.83 2.86 11.81
C LEU A 18 -3.53 3.62 12.94
N GLU A 19 -2.92 3.60 14.13
CA GLU A 19 -3.37 4.35 15.32
C GLU A 19 -2.25 5.26 15.84
N PRO A 20 -1.98 6.39 15.17
CA PRO A 20 -0.92 7.31 15.57
C PRO A 20 -1.34 8.16 16.76
N THR A 21 -0.34 8.63 17.50
CA THR A 21 -0.54 9.67 18.52
C THR A 21 -0.82 11.02 17.88
N ASP A 22 -1.41 11.94 18.65
CA ASP A 22 -1.63 13.32 18.20
C ASP A 22 -0.33 14.00 17.72
N GLU A 23 0.78 13.77 18.42
CA GLU A 23 2.09 14.31 18.03
C GLU A 23 2.52 13.84 16.62
N VAL A 24 2.30 12.56 16.32
CA VAL A 24 2.60 11.99 15.01
C VAL A 24 1.71 12.61 13.93
N ILE A 25 0.43 12.84 14.23
CA ILE A 25 -0.51 13.50 13.32
C ILE A 25 -0.05 14.92 12.98
N GLU A 26 0.33 15.73 13.99
CA GLU A 26 0.83 17.09 13.76
C GLU A 26 2.12 17.08 12.93
N ASN A 27 3.03 16.15 13.21
CA ASN A 27 4.26 15.99 12.44
C ASN A 27 4.00 15.63 10.96
N ILE A 28 3.02 14.74 10.70
CA ILE A 28 2.62 14.39 9.34
C ILE A 28 2.04 15.61 8.61
N LEU A 29 1.20 16.42 9.26
CA LEU A 29 0.63 17.63 8.64
C LEU A 29 1.72 18.65 8.26
N ASN A 30 2.72 18.83 9.13
CA ASN A 30 3.87 19.69 8.86
C ASN A 30 4.69 19.18 7.68
N ASN A 31 4.96 17.87 7.63
CA ASN A 31 5.71 17.24 6.55
C ASN A 31 4.95 17.26 5.23
N TRP A 32 3.63 17.05 5.26
CA TRP A 32 2.75 17.18 4.09
C TRP A 32 2.88 18.55 3.46
N THR A 33 2.85 19.61 4.27
CA THR A 33 2.98 20.99 3.77
C THR A 33 4.34 21.23 3.08
N LYS A 34 5.43 20.71 3.66
CA LYS A 34 6.77 20.80 3.05
C LYS A 34 6.83 20.04 1.73
N LEU A 35 6.37 18.79 1.71
CA LEU A 35 6.36 17.94 0.53
C LEU A 35 5.51 18.53 -0.60
N GLN A 36 4.33 19.07 -0.30
CA GLN A 36 3.49 19.75 -1.29
C GLN A 36 4.21 20.97 -1.89
N ASN A 37 4.96 21.72 -1.09
CA ASN A 37 5.73 22.86 -1.60
C ASN A 37 6.88 22.43 -2.51
N GLU A 38 7.56 21.33 -2.20
CA GLU A 38 8.62 20.77 -3.04
C GLU A 38 8.07 20.25 -4.38
N LEU A 39 6.92 19.56 -4.35
CA LEU A 39 6.26 19.04 -5.53
C LEU A 39 5.78 20.14 -6.50
N LYS A 40 5.53 21.37 -6.04
CA LYS A 40 5.20 22.52 -6.93
C LYS A 40 6.28 22.80 -7.97
N SER A 41 7.52 22.35 -7.75
CA SER A 41 8.56 22.47 -8.77
C SER A 41 8.21 21.71 -10.06
N LEU A 42 7.42 20.63 -9.95
CA LEU A 42 6.98 19.81 -11.09
C LEU A 42 5.93 20.51 -11.95
N ASP A 43 5.13 21.42 -11.38
CA ASP A 43 4.12 22.20 -12.12
C ASP A 43 4.74 23.11 -13.21
N LYS A 44 6.07 23.32 -13.15
CA LYS A 44 6.81 24.10 -14.15
C LYS A 44 7.14 23.31 -15.42
N LEU A 45 6.91 21.99 -15.41
CA LEU A 45 7.19 21.12 -16.54
C LEU A 45 6.02 21.17 -17.54
N ASP A 46 6.30 21.42 -18.81
CA ASP A 46 5.29 21.28 -19.88
C ASP A 46 5.14 19.80 -20.25
N LEU A 47 3.99 19.22 -19.87
CA LEU A 47 3.66 17.82 -20.09
C LEU A 47 2.54 17.63 -21.13
N ALA A 48 2.13 18.68 -21.86
CA ALA A 48 0.95 18.63 -22.74
C ALA A 48 1.02 17.51 -23.80
N ASN A 49 2.23 17.13 -24.22
CA ASN A 49 2.47 16.10 -25.24
C ASN A 49 3.20 14.86 -24.71
N VAL A 50 3.28 14.70 -23.38
CA VAL A 50 3.95 13.56 -22.74
C VAL A 50 2.90 12.59 -22.23
N LYS A 51 2.96 11.34 -22.70
CA LYS A 51 2.09 10.27 -22.18
C LYS A 51 2.61 9.82 -20.80
N PRO A 52 1.73 9.55 -19.82
CA PRO A 52 2.12 8.94 -18.57
C PRO A 52 2.76 7.57 -18.80
N LEU A 53 3.91 7.32 -18.17
CA LEU A 53 4.58 6.02 -18.20
C LEU A 53 3.84 5.05 -17.27
N THR A 54 3.41 3.90 -17.80
CA THR A 54 2.71 2.89 -17.00
C THR A 54 3.67 1.83 -16.43
N HIS A 55 4.64 1.42 -17.24
CA HIS A 55 5.64 0.42 -16.92
C HIS A 55 6.96 0.84 -17.58
N ILE A 56 8.10 0.41 -17.05
CA ILE A 56 9.40 0.70 -17.67
C ILE A 56 9.48 0.09 -19.08
N ASN A 57 8.93 -1.12 -19.25
CA ASN A 57 8.72 -1.74 -20.55
C ASN A 57 7.22 -1.70 -20.89
N GLU A 58 6.85 -0.89 -21.89
CA GLU A 58 5.46 -0.77 -22.35
C GLU A 58 5.15 -1.68 -23.55
N GLU A 59 6.03 -2.64 -23.86
CA GLU A 59 5.72 -3.71 -24.80
C GLU A 59 4.52 -4.51 -24.28
N LEU A 60 3.41 -4.46 -25.02
CA LEU A 60 2.19 -5.15 -24.66
C LEU A 60 2.38 -6.67 -24.77
N LYS A 61 2.39 -7.35 -23.62
CA LYS A 61 2.41 -8.81 -23.51
C LYS A 61 0.96 -9.32 -23.43
N ILE A 62 0.34 -9.58 -24.57
CA ILE A 62 -1.05 -10.11 -24.62
C ILE A 62 -1.15 -11.61 -24.32
N ASP A 63 -0.01 -12.29 -24.28
CA ASP A 63 0.16 -13.74 -24.18
C ASP A 63 0.85 -14.17 -22.89
N PHE A 64 1.09 -13.24 -21.95
CA PHE A 64 1.65 -13.57 -20.63
C PHE A 64 0.55 -14.02 -19.66
N LEU A 65 -0.07 -15.16 -20.00
CA LEU A 65 -1.14 -15.78 -19.24
C LEU A 65 -0.62 -16.99 -18.47
N ARG A 66 -1.29 -17.33 -17.36
CA ARG A 66 -1.05 -18.57 -16.63
C ARG A 66 -1.89 -19.68 -17.27
N GLU A 67 -1.27 -20.83 -17.54
CA GLU A 67 -1.97 -22.04 -17.96
C GLU A 67 -2.94 -22.53 -16.88
N ASP A 68 -4.09 -23.06 -17.28
CA ASP A 68 -5.09 -23.63 -16.36
C ASP A 68 -4.76 -25.09 -16.00
N ILE A 69 -3.59 -25.27 -15.39
CA ILE A 69 -3.04 -26.56 -14.97
C ILE A 69 -2.58 -26.44 -13.52
N GLU A 70 -2.77 -27.50 -12.74
CA GLU A 70 -2.24 -27.58 -11.39
C GLU A 70 -0.71 -27.51 -11.40
N ASP A 71 -0.14 -26.53 -10.70
CA ASP A 71 1.29 -26.36 -10.52
C ASP A 71 1.62 -26.34 -9.02
N THR A 72 2.19 -27.44 -8.53
CA THR A 72 2.63 -27.57 -7.13
C THR A 72 4.11 -27.22 -6.94
N SER A 73 4.82 -26.73 -7.97
CA SER A 73 6.27 -26.44 -7.88
C SER A 73 6.60 -25.34 -6.86
N TYR A 74 5.64 -24.46 -6.57
CA TYR A 74 5.73 -23.41 -5.55
C TYR A 74 4.92 -23.72 -4.29
N ALA A 75 4.39 -24.93 -4.15
CA ALA A 75 3.63 -25.31 -2.97
C ALA A 75 4.54 -25.35 -1.73
N ILE A 76 4.09 -24.74 -0.65
CA ILE A 76 4.78 -24.74 0.65
C ILE A 76 4.02 -25.60 1.66
N SER A 77 4.73 -26.14 2.64
CA SER A 77 4.09 -26.97 3.67
C SER A 77 3.26 -26.12 4.64
N LYS A 78 2.29 -26.74 5.31
CA LYS A 78 1.54 -26.10 6.40
C LYS A 78 2.48 -25.56 7.49
N GLN A 79 3.53 -26.31 7.81
CA GLN A 79 4.53 -25.90 8.80
C GLN A 79 5.26 -24.64 8.36
N ASP A 80 5.62 -24.51 7.08
CA ASP A 80 6.27 -23.31 6.55
C ASP A 80 5.35 -22.09 6.58
N ILE A 81 4.06 -22.28 6.31
CA ILE A 81 3.03 -21.22 6.40
C ILE A 81 2.92 -20.69 7.83
N LEU A 82 2.83 -21.59 8.81
CA LEU A 82 2.60 -21.24 10.21
C LEU A 82 3.87 -20.76 10.93
N LYS A 83 5.07 -21.03 10.39
CA LYS A 83 6.36 -20.74 11.02
C LYS A 83 6.53 -19.30 11.52
N ASN A 84 5.96 -18.32 10.81
CA ASN A 84 6.07 -16.90 11.14
C ASN A 84 4.78 -16.31 11.75
N ALA A 85 3.74 -17.12 11.94
CA ALA A 85 2.53 -16.66 12.59
C ALA A 85 2.83 -16.34 14.06
N LYS A 86 2.42 -15.15 14.51
CA LYS A 86 2.62 -14.73 15.91
C LYS A 86 1.86 -15.65 16.88
N ASP A 87 0.61 -15.95 16.53
CA ASP A 87 -0.29 -16.81 17.29
C ASP A 87 -0.90 -17.84 16.32
N ALA A 88 -0.68 -19.13 16.59
CA ALA A 88 -1.19 -20.23 15.78
C ALA A 88 -1.37 -21.49 16.64
N ASP A 89 -2.23 -22.41 16.20
CA ASP A 89 -2.26 -23.79 16.65
C ASP A 89 -1.69 -24.73 15.58
N ASP A 90 -1.89 -26.04 15.72
CA ASP A 90 -1.36 -27.05 14.79
C ASP A 90 -1.88 -26.88 13.35
N ASP A 91 -3.01 -26.19 13.17
CA ASP A 91 -3.74 -26.11 11.91
C ASP A 91 -4.03 -24.68 11.42
N TYR A 92 -4.10 -23.70 12.33
CA TYR A 92 -4.66 -22.37 12.04
C TYR A 92 -3.87 -21.22 12.64
N ILE A 93 -3.97 -20.05 12.00
CA ILE A 93 -3.57 -18.77 12.59
C ILE A 93 -4.69 -18.30 13.53
N ILE A 94 -4.32 -17.88 14.74
CA ILE A 94 -5.27 -17.40 15.75
C ILE A 94 -5.36 -15.87 15.63
N LEU A 95 -6.58 -15.36 15.50
CA LEU A 95 -6.86 -13.92 15.41
C LEU A 95 -7.84 -13.51 16.50
N THR A 96 -7.72 -12.26 16.96
CA THR A 96 -8.72 -11.66 17.85
C THR A 96 -10.05 -11.54 17.12
N LYS A 97 -11.08 -12.20 17.64
CA LYS A 97 -12.43 -12.09 17.11
C LYS A 97 -12.96 -10.67 17.32
N VAL A 98 -13.30 -9.99 16.24
CA VAL A 98 -14.00 -8.70 16.31
C VAL A 98 -15.46 -8.98 16.65
N VAL A 99 -15.87 -8.68 17.88
CA VAL A 99 -17.27 -8.71 18.32
C VAL A 99 -17.73 -7.25 18.41
N LYS A 100 -18.89 -6.94 17.80
CA LYS A 100 -19.54 -5.63 17.94
C LYS A 100 -20.43 -5.60 19.17
#